data_AF-A0AAV1MBJ4-F1
#
_entry.id   AF-A0AAV1MBJ4-F1
#
_cell.length_a   1.000
_cell.length_b   1.000
_cell.length_c   1.000
_cell.angle_alpha   90.00
_cell.angle_beta   90.00
_cell.angle_gamma   90.00
#
_symmetry.space_group_name_H-M   'P 1'
#
loop_
_entity.id
_entity.type
_entity.pdbx_description
1 polymer ?
#
loop_
_entity_poly.entity_id
_entity_poly.type
_entity_poly.pdbx_seq_one_letter_code
_entity_poly.pdbx_strand_id
1 'polypeptide(L)'
;MADQLAKQHVAIMIPNSTKTGKLLTNTKKCSKDKRTRGYLETRMETLLDYWACYTKSYDLLTVSMDSETLKTKYDCDMDDNFEQTEEHYLDLKTWPKDKFYDITPMSESSKSDTTSELPKLRPKLPPIAISQFSGNYNQWMSFRALFLSLIHCDDRLSKIEAEQLLKNYSLTVANYDDAWIKLNERYENKLVILNNILSRFLTPKKLTTESAKGVKDSLDTTSQCLTSLKKFED
;
A
#
# COMPACT_ATOMS: atom_id res chain seq x y z
N MET A 1 17.96 -38.14 -4.96
CA MET A 1 18.09 -36.75 -4.50
C MET A 1 16.88 -35.92 -4.95
N ALA A 2 16.50 -35.92 -6.24
CA ALA A 2 15.31 -35.23 -6.74
C ALA A 2 14.00 -35.60 -6.00
N ASP A 3 13.78 -36.89 -5.74
CA ASP A 3 12.57 -37.39 -5.07
C ASP A 3 12.38 -36.89 -3.63
N GLN A 4 13.49 -36.75 -2.90
CA GLN A 4 13.48 -36.26 -1.52
C GLN A 4 13.20 -34.75 -1.47
N LEU A 5 13.68 -34.02 -2.48
CA LEU A 5 13.46 -32.59 -2.64
C LEU A 5 12.01 -32.31 -3.03
N ALA A 6 11.43 -33.10 -3.93
CA ALA A 6 10.01 -33.02 -4.27
C ALA A 6 9.11 -33.32 -3.06
N LYS A 7 9.42 -34.38 -2.30
CA LYS A 7 8.69 -34.69 -1.06
C LYS A 7 8.73 -33.53 -0.06
N GLN A 8 9.87 -32.83 0.05
CA GLN A 8 9.98 -31.65 0.91
C GLN A 8 9.09 -30.50 0.44
N HIS A 9 9.06 -30.21 -0.86
CA HIS A 9 8.20 -29.14 -1.39
C HIS A 9 6.72 -29.46 -1.28
N VAL A 10 6.31 -30.71 -1.52
CA VAL A 10 4.92 -31.15 -1.28
C VAL A 10 4.53 -30.96 0.19
N ALA A 11 5.43 -31.29 1.11
CA ALA A 11 5.23 -31.11 2.55
C ALA A 11 5.18 -29.63 3.00
N ILE A 12 5.61 -28.68 2.16
CA ILE A 12 5.46 -27.23 2.40
C ILE A 12 4.17 -26.72 1.74
N MET A 13 3.91 -27.15 0.51
CA MET A 13 2.81 -26.67 -0.32
C MET A 13 1.44 -27.04 0.27
N ILE A 14 1.18 -28.34 0.53
CA ILE A 14 -0.13 -28.81 1.02
C ILE A 14 -0.55 -28.13 2.34
N PRO A 15 0.33 -28.01 3.36
CA PRO A 15 -0.04 -27.32 4.58
C PRO A 15 -0.30 -25.82 4.38
N ASN A 16 0.43 -25.14 3.50
CA ASN A 16 0.18 -23.72 3.23
C ASN A 16 -1.15 -23.51 2.50
N SER A 17 -1.49 -24.36 1.52
CA SER A 17 -2.81 -24.40 0.90
C SER A 17 -3.92 -24.54 1.94
N THR A 18 -3.78 -25.54 2.83
CA THR A 18 -4.75 -25.78 3.92
C THR A 18 -4.85 -24.60 4.89
N LYS A 19 -3.71 -23.96 5.22
CA LYS A 19 -3.66 -22.79 6.10
C LYS A 19 -4.37 -21.60 5.46
N THR A 20 -4.19 -21.37 4.16
CA THR A 20 -4.88 -20.30 3.42
C THR A 20 -6.40 -20.44 3.50
N GLY A 21 -6.94 -21.63 3.22
CA GLY A 21 -8.39 -21.87 3.34
C GLY A 21 -8.93 -21.73 4.77
N LYS A 22 -8.16 -22.20 5.78
CA LYS A 22 -8.50 -22.00 7.20
C LYS A 22 -8.46 -20.53 7.59
N LEU A 23 -7.47 -19.77 7.10
CA LEU A 23 -7.31 -18.35 7.37
C LEU A 23 -8.52 -17.58 6.84
N LEU A 24 -8.94 -17.84 5.60
CA LEU A 24 -10.16 -17.29 5.00
C LEU A 24 -11.39 -17.58 5.86
N THR A 25 -11.63 -18.85 6.17
CA THR A 25 -12.79 -19.28 6.96
C THR A 25 -12.82 -18.61 8.34
N ASN A 26 -11.67 -18.56 9.01
CA ASN A 26 -11.55 -17.97 10.33
C ASN A 26 -11.75 -16.45 10.31
N THR A 27 -11.24 -15.77 9.28
CA THR A 27 -11.44 -14.32 9.12
C THR A 27 -12.91 -14.00 8.86
N LYS A 28 -13.59 -14.77 8.00
CA LYS A 28 -15.03 -14.61 7.72
C LYS A 28 -15.92 -14.95 8.92
N LYS A 29 -15.55 -15.92 9.75
CA LYS A 29 -16.28 -16.32 10.98
C LYS A 29 -16.07 -15.38 12.18
N CYS A 30 -15.04 -14.55 12.17
CA CYS A 30 -14.75 -13.64 13.29
C CYS A 30 -15.90 -12.63 13.49
N SER A 31 -16.24 -12.29 14.74
CA SER A 31 -17.31 -11.33 15.04
C SER A 31 -16.98 -9.94 14.50
N LYS A 32 -18.01 -9.13 14.20
CA LYS A 32 -17.82 -7.79 13.62
C LYS A 32 -16.92 -6.90 14.48
N ASP A 33 -17.07 -6.97 15.81
CA ASP A 33 -16.30 -6.16 16.78
C ASP A 33 -14.81 -6.50 16.79
N LYS A 34 -14.43 -7.72 16.40
CA LYS A 34 -13.04 -8.17 16.35
C LYS A 34 -12.35 -7.87 15.02
N ARG A 35 -13.09 -7.45 13.98
CA ARG A 35 -12.55 -7.11 12.65
C ARG A 35 -11.99 -5.70 12.62
N THR A 36 -11.06 -5.42 13.53
CA THR A 36 -10.36 -4.14 13.54
C THR A 36 -9.42 -4.04 12.34
N ARG A 37 -9.03 -2.81 11.97
CA ARG A 37 -8.06 -2.57 10.89
C ARG A 37 -6.77 -3.38 11.09
N GLY A 38 -6.15 -3.29 12.27
CA GLY A 38 -4.94 -4.05 12.57
C GLY A 38 -5.14 -5.56 12.52
N TYR A 39 -6.30 -6.07 12.95
CA TYR A 39 -6.60 -7.50 12.82
C TYR A 39 -6.66 -7.94 11.35
N LEU A 40 -7.31 -7.17 10.48
CA LEU A 40 -7.41 -7.47 9.06
C LEU A 40 -6.07 -7.30 8.33
N GLU A 41 -5.28 -6.29 8.68
CA GLU A 41 -3.93 -6.08 8.15
C GLU A 41 -3.00 -7.25 8.49
N THR A 42 -2.94 -7.67 9.77
CA THR A 42 -2.14 -8.84 10.17
C THR A 42 -2.60 -10.13 9.48
N ARG A 43 -3.91 -10.28 9.26
CA ARG A 43 -4.45 -11.42 8.50
C ARG A 43 -4.04 -11.38 7.03
N MET A 44 -3.98 -10.19 6.43
CA MET A 44 -3.50 -9.99 5.06
C MET A 44 -2.00 -10.29 4.94
N GLU A 45 -1.19 -9.83 5.89
CA GLU A 45 0.25 -10.16 5.94
C GLU A 45 0.47 -11.67 6.04
N THR A 46 -0.25 -12.33 6.96
CA THR A 46 -0.20 -13.79 7.12
C THR A 46 -0.62 -14.53 5.84
N LEU A 47 -1.62 -14.01 5.12
CA LEU A 47 -2.07 -14.55 3.84
C LEU A 47 -0.96 -14.46 2.78
N LEU A 48 -0.29 -13.30 2.68
CA LEU A 48 0.80 -13.08 1.74
C LEU A 48 1.97 -14.03 2.02
N ASP A 49 2.31 -14.26 3.29
CA ASP A 49 3.37 -15.20 3.68
C ASP A 49 3.04 -16.65 3.27
N TYR A 50 1.80 -17.11 3.54
CA TYR A 50 1.37 -18.45 3.16
C TYR A 50 1.36 -18.63 1.64
N TRP A 51 0.86 -17.64 0.91
CA TRP A 51 0.84 -17.64 -0.54
C TRP A 51 2.25 -17.66 -1.13
N ALA A 52 3.16 -16.83 -0.64
CA ALA A 52 4.55 -16.79 -1.13
C ALA A 52 5.29 -18.12 -0.89
N CYS A 53 5.09 -18.74 0.28
CA CYS A 53 5.66 -20.06 0.58
C CYS A 53 5.06 -21.17 -0.29
N TYR A 54 3.75 -21.07 -0.58
CA TYR A 54 3.03 -21.98 -1.46
C TYR A 54 3.54 -21.89 -2.90
N THR A 55 3.50 -20.71 -3.52
CA THR A 55 3.88 -20.50 -4.93
C THR A 55 5.34 -20.87 -5.18
N LYS A 56 6.24 -20.48 -4.27
CA LYS A 56 7.65 -20.89 -4.36
C LYS A 56 7.83 -22.41 -4.41
N SER A 57 7.05 -23.15 -3.62
CA SER A 57 7.14 -24.62 -3.61
C SER A 57 6.45 -25.23 -4.83
N TYR A 58 5.34 -24.64 -5.27
CA TYR A 58 4.61 -25.02 -6.47
C TYR A 58 5.49 -24.87 -7.72
N ASP A 59 6.12 -23.70 -7.92
CA ASP A 59 6.99 -23.41 -9.06
C ASP A 59 8.20 -24.35 -9.14
N LEU A 60 8.76 -24.73 -7.99
CA LEU A 60 9.87 -25.69 -7.93
C LEU A 60 9.41 -27.12 -8.25
N LEU A 61 8.18 -27.49 -7.87
CA LEU A 61 7.61 -28.80 -8.18
C LEU A 61 7.27 -28.94 -9.66
N THR A 62 6.66 -27.93 -10.27
CA THR A 62 6.26 -27.95 -11.69
C THR A 62 7.46 -28.02 -12.65
N VAL A 63 8.61 -27.51 -12.23
CA VAL A 63 9.87 -27.63 -12.99
C VAL A 63 10.56 -28.99 -12.78
N SER A 64 10.36 -29.64 -11.64
CA SER A 64 11.12 -30.84 -11.25
C SER A 64 10.38 -32.17 -11.48
N MET A 65 9.05 -32.16 -11.53
CA MET A 65 8.20 -33.35 -11.71
C MET A 65 6.95 -33.03 -12.52
N ASP A 66 6.47 -34.00 -13.29
CA ASP A 66 5.19 -33.91 -13.99
C ASP A 66 3.99 -34.12 -13.04
N SER A 67 2.84 -33.56 -13.43
CA SER A 67 1.60 -33.59 -12.65
C SER A 67 1.10 -35.02 -12.40
N GLU A 68 1.24 -35.93 -13.39
CA GLU A 68 0.81 -37.34 -13.25
C GLU A 68 1.62 -38.06 -12.16
N THR A 69 2.93 -37.87 -12.12
CA THR A 69 3.79 -38.48 -11.09
C THR A 69 3.48 -37.94 -9.70
N LEU A 70 3.20 -36.63 -9.58
CA LEU A 70 2.81 -36.02 -8.29
C LEU A 70 1.47 -36.56 -7.78
N LYS A 71 0.49 -36.70 -8.67
CA LYS A 71 -0.82 -37.27 -8.35
C LYS A 71 -0.70 -38.73 -7.91
N THR A 72 0.06 -39.53 -8.65
CA THR A 72 0.19 -40.97 -8.38
C THR A 72 1.01 -41.27 -7.12
N LYS A 73 2.04 -40.47 -6.84
CA LYS A 73 3.01 -40.76 -5.76
C LYS A 73 2.71 -40.06 -4.44
N TYR A 74 2.13 -38.86 -4.49
CA TYR A 74 1.89 -38.03 -3.31
C TYR A 74 0.41 -37.74 -3.06
N ASP A 75 -0.51 -38.33 -3.86
CA ASP A 75 -1.95 -38.06 -3.79
C ASP A 75 -2.25 -36.55 -3.88
N CYS A 76 -1.45 -35.86 -4.70
CA CYS A 76 -1.47 -34.42 -4.82
C CYS A 76 -1.86 -34.04 -6.25
N ASP A 77 -3.13 -33.69 -6.43
CA ASP A 77 -3.59 -33.07 -7.67
C ASP A 77 -3.14 -31.61 -7.69
N MET A 78 -2.10 -31.31 -8.46
CA MET A 78 -1.46 -29.99 -8.46
C MET A 78 -2.37 -28.91 -9.01
N ASP A 79 -3.14 -29.23 -10.04
CA ASP A 79 -3.98 -28.25 -10.74
C ASP A 79 -5.17 -27.89 -9.84
N ASP A 80 -5.87 -28.90 -9.32
CA ASP A 80 -6.98 -28.70 -8.38
C ASP A 80 -6.52 -28.01 -7.07
N ASN A 81 -5.34 -28.39 -6.54
CA ASN A 81 -4.81 -27.73 -5.35
C ASN A 81 -4.48 -26.26 -5.60
N PHE A 82 -3.92 -25.93 -6.77
CA PHE A 82 -3.61 -24.55 -7.14
C PHE A 82 -4.87 -23.73 -7.28
N GLU A 83 -5.85 -24.20 -8.07
CA GLU A 83 -7.13 -23.51 -8.29
C GLU A 83 -7.83 -23.19 -6.97
N GLN A 84 -7.98 -24.19 -6.08
CA GLN A 84 -8.60 -23.98 -4.77
C GLN A 84 -7.81 -23.00 -3.89
N THR A 85 -6.50 -23.07 -3.91
CA THR A 85 -5.66 -22.20 -3.07
C THR A 85 -5.68 -20.76 -3.57
N GLU A 86 -5.67 -20.58 -4.90
CA GLU A 86 -5.77 -19.29 -5.56
C GLU A 86 -7.13 -18.65 -5.29
N GLU A 87 -8.22 -19.41 -5.40
CA GLU A 87 -9.57 -18.91 -5.09
C GLU A 87 -9.64 -18.42 -3.64
N HIS A 88 -9.15 -19.21 -2.68
CA HIS A 88 -9.11 -18.81 -1.28
C HIS A 88 -8.26 -17.54 -1.05
N TYR A 89 -7.14 -17.42 -1.76
CA TYR A 89 -6.25 -16.28 -1.69
C TYR A 89 -6.93 -15.00 -2.20
N LEU A 90 -7.53 -15.07 -3.40
CA LEU A 90 -8.22 -13.94 -4.02
C LEU A 90 -9.44 -13.52 -3.21
N ASP A 91 -10.23 -14.47 -2.72
CA ASP A 91 -11.39 -14.20 -1.87
C ASP A 91 -10.98 -13.47 -0.59
N LEU A 92 -9.96 -13.96 0.14
CA LEU A 92 -9.53 -13.25 1.36
C LEU A 92 -8.88 -11.88 1.06
N LYS A 93 -8.22 -11.72 -0.09
CA LYS A 93 -7.57 -10.47 -0.48
C LYS A 93 -8.56 -9.38 -0.90
N THR A 94 -9.68 -9.78 -1.51
CA THR A 94 -10.76 -8.88 -1.95
C THR A 94 -11.77 -8.61 -0.85
N TRP A 95 -12.04 -9.59 0.01
CA TRP A 95 -13.08 -9.50 1.03
C TRP A 95 -13.00 -8.26 1.96
N PRO A 96 -11.83 -7.83 2.47
CA PRO A 96 -11.75 -6.60 3.24
C PRO A 96 -12.17 -5.38 2.41
N LYS A 97 -11.72 -5.31 1.14
CA LYS A 97 -12.02 -4.20 0.23
C LYS A 97 -13.51 -4.10 -0.02
N ASP A 98 -14.16 -5.21 -0.37
CA ASP A 98 -15.60 -5.26 -0.63
C ASP A 98 -16.40 -4.85 0.60
N LYS A 99 -15.95 -5.25 1.79
CA LYS A 99 -16.60 -4.84 3.06
C LYS A 99 -16.40 -3.36 3.38
N PHE A 100 -15.33 -2.72 2.93
CA PHE A 100 -15.18 -1.27 3.04
C PHE A 100 -16.06 -0.54 2.01
N TYR A 101 -16.27 -1.10 0.82
CA TYR A 101 -17.20 -0.55 -0.18
C TYR A 101 -18.67 -0.66 0.26
N ASP A 102 -19.09 -1.75 0.89
CA ASP A 102 -20.44 -1.93 1.47
C ASP A 102 -20.78 -0.88 2.55
N ILE A 103 -19.77 -0.27 3.20
CA ILE A 103 -19.97 0.76 4.25
C ILE A 103 -20.14 2.16 3.64
N THR A 104 -19.97 2.32 2.33
CA THR A 104 -20.34 3.54 1.62
C THR A 104 -21.77 3.37 1.14
N PRO A 105 -22.79 4.00 1.77
CA PRO A 105 -24.16 3.88 1.30
C PRO A 105 -24.22 4.48 -0.11
N MET A 106 -24.37 3.61 -1.10
CA MET A 106 -24.82 3.98 -2.44
C MET A 106 -26.18 4.66 -2.24
N SER A 107 -26.20 5.99 -2.33
CA SER A 107 -27.42 6.78 -2.21
C SER A 107 -28.27 6.50 -3.44
N GLU A 108 -29.16 5.52 -3.34
CA GLU A 108 -30.23 5.30 -4.30
C GLU A 108 -31.11 6.55 -4.37
N SER A 109 -31.15 7.14 -5.55
CA SER A 109 -32.08 8.18 -5.94
C SER A 109 -33.49 7.59 -6.01
N SER A 110 -34.42 8.11 -5.20
CA SER A 110 -35.85 8.13 -5.53
C SER A 110 -36.69 9.01 -4.57
N LYS A 111 -37.24 10.08 -5.18
CA LYS A 111 -38.56 10.71 -5.00
C LYS A 111 -38.88 11.56 -3.74
N SER A 112 -39.03 12.86 -4.02
CA SER A 112 -40.02 13.84 -3.51
C SER A 112 -40.83 13.49 -2.25
N ASP A 113 -40.71 14.29 -1.19
CA ASP A 113 -41.62 15.43 -0.96
C ASP A 113 -41.18 16.32 0.21
N THR A 114 -41.63 17.56 0.11
CA THR A 114 -41.34 18.76 0.90
C THR A 114 -41.74 18.65 2.38
N THR A 115 -40.83 18.89 3.34
CA THR A 115 -41.06 19.88 4.43
C THR A 115 -39.78 20.25 5.18
N SER A 116 -39.74 21.54 5.54
CA SER A 116 -38.71 22.32 6.21
C SER A 116 -38.10 21.69 7.48
N GLU A 117 -36.77 21.61 7.53
CA GLU A 117 -35.98 21.99 8.71
C GLU A 117 -34.56 22.43 8.28
N LEU A 118 -34.08 23.52 8.89
CA LEU A 118 -32.88 24.26 8.52
C LEU A 118 -31.58 23.43 8.44
N PRO A 119 -30.65 23.79 7.54
CA PRO A 119 -29.41 23.06 7.32
C PRO A 119 -28.49 23.21 8.55
N LYS A 120 -28.25 22.11 9.28
CA LYS A 120 -27.03 22.00 10.07
C LYS A 120 -25.87 22.03 9.08
N LEU A 121 -25.25 23.21 8.98
CA LEU A 121 -24.03 23.45 8.26
C LEU A 121 -23.07 22.28 8.50
N ARG A 122 -22.78 21.52 7.45
CA ARG A 122 -21.50 20.82 7.36
C ARG A 122 -20.43 21.87 7.68
N PRO A 123 -19.50 21.63 8.62
CA PRO A 123 -18.37 22.52 8.75
C PRO A 123 -17.67 22.52 7.39
N LYS A 124 -17.76 23.65 6.67
CA LYS A 124 -16.91 23.90 5.51
C LYS A 124 -15.49 23.83 6.06
N LEU A 125 -14.81 22.71 5.80
CA LEU A 125 -13.39 22.61 6.03
C LEU A 125 -12.75 23.84 5.38
N PRO A 126 -11.90 24.59 6.10
CA PRO A 126 -11.19 25.71 5.50
C PRO A 126 -10.49 25.17 4.25
N PRO A 127 -10.55 25.86 3.10
CA PRO A 127 -9.91 25.41 1.88
C PRO A 127 -8.46 25.11 2.21
N ILE A 128 -8.09 23.83 2.11
CA ILE A 128 -6.71 23.40 2.33
C ILE A 128 -5.93 24.05 1.21
N ALA A 129 -5.22 25.13 1.54
CA ALA A 129 -4.22 25.71 0.67
C ALA A 129 -3.10 24.68 0.58
N ILE A 130 -3.21 23.78 -0.42
CA ILE A 130 -2.12 22.88 -0.76
C ILE A 130 -0.93 23.78 -1.10
N SER A 131 0.17 23.61 -0.37
CA SER A 131 1.40 24.34 -0.63
C SER A 131 1.78 24.17 -2.10
N GLN A 132 1.82 25.26 -2.87
CA GLN A 132 2.26 25.21 -4.26
C GLN A 132 3.62 24.51 -4.33
N PHE A 133 3.69 23.44 -5.12
CA PHE A 133 4.95 22.73 -5.32
C PHE A 133 5.87 23.63 -6.15
N SER A 134 6.90 24.15 -5.49
CA SER A 134 7.87 25.09 -6.08
C SER A 134 8.89 24.41 -7.00
N GLY A 135 8.81 23.09 -7.20
CA GLY A 135 9.83 22.31 -7.93
C GLY A 135 11.06 21.96 -7.09
N ASN A 136 11.03 22.17 -5.78
CA ASN A 136 12.15 21.86 -4.89
C ASN A 136 12.14 20.37 -4.46
N TYR A 137 13.23 19.65 -4.76
CA TYR A 137 13.40 18.23 -4.43
C TYR A 137 13.22 17.90 -2.94
N ASN A 138 13.54 18.82 -2.03
CA ASN A 138 13.36 18.61 -0.59
C ASN A 138 11.89 18.61 -0.14
N GLN A 139 11.02 19.26 -0.90
CA GLN A 139 9.58 19.33 -0.62
C GLN A 139 8.82 18.22 -1.35
N TRP A 140 9.46 17.52 -2.29
CA TRP A 140 8.85 16.48 -3.11
C TRP A 140 8.31 15.32 -2.27
N MET A 141 9.06 14.82 -1.29
CA MET A 141 8.60 13.70 -0.46
C MET A 141 7.39 14.07 0.40
N SER A 142 7.39 15.26 1.00
CA SER A 142 6.25 15.75 1.80
C SER A 142 5.04 16.06 0.92
N PHE A 143 5.26 16.66 -0.26
CA PHE A 143 4.22 16.93 -1.24
C PHE A 143 3.61 15.63 -1.77
N ARG A 144 4.43 14.65 -2.15
CA ARG A 144 3.98 13.33 -2.61
C ARG A 144 3.19 12.61 -1.52
N ALA A 145 3.66 12.62 -0.27
CA ALA A 145 2.92 12.01 0.84
C ALA A 145 1.57 12.69 1.09
N LEU A 146 1.53 14.03 1.07
CA LEU A 146 0.31 14.81 1.21
C LEU A 146 -0.64 14.60 0.02
N PHE A 147 -0.10 14.56 -1.20
CA PHE A 147 -0.85 14.38 -2.43
C PHE A 147 -1.41 12.96 -2.57
N LEU A 148 -0.62 11.93 -2.23
CA LEU A 148 -1.10 10.55 -2.12
C LEU A 148 -2.19 10.45 -1.05
N SER A 149 -1.99 11.05 0.13
CA SER A 149 -2.97 11.00 1.21
C SER A 149 -4.28 11.73 0.89
N LEU A 150 -4.23 12.80 0.10
CA LEU A 150 -5.41 13.61 -0.21
C LEU A 150 -6.12 13.17 -1.48
N ILE A 151 -5.36 12.83 -2.53
CA ILE A 151 -5.90 12.66 -3.89
C ILE A 151 -5.86 11.19 -4.34
N HIS A 152 -4.89 10.40 -3.87
CA HIS A 152 -4.71 9.01 -4.33
C HIS A 152 -5.30 7.96 -3.38
N CYS A 153 -5.44 8.28 -2.09
CA CYS A 153 -6.01 7.40 -1.06
C CYS A 153 -7.46 7.73 -0.69
N ASP A 154 -8.02 8.85 -1.16
CA ASP A 154 -9.41 9.21 -0.92
C ASP A 154 -10.24 8.91 -2.18
N ASP A 155 -10.85 7.73 -2.21
CA ASP A 155 -11.72 7.22 -3.31
C ASP A 155 -12.97 8.09 -3.54
N ARG A 156 -13.14 9.16 -2.76
CA ARG A 156 -14.26 10.12 -2.80
C ARG A 156 -13.92 11.41 -3.55
N LEU A 157 -12.64 11.70 -3.75
CA LEU A 157 -12.18 12.85 -4.55
C LEU A 157 -12.10 12.41 -6.01
N SER A 158 -13.24 12.53 -6.70
CA SER A 158 -13.35 12.26 -8.14
C SER A 158 -12.22 12.94 -8.90
N LYS A 159 -11.65 12.24 -9.88
CA LYS A 159 -10.54 12.63 -10.78
C LYS A 159 -10.67 14.08 -11.34
N ILE A 160 -11.88 14.63 -11.31
CA ILE A 160 -12.29 15.98 -11.75
C ILE A 160 -11.82 17.09 -10.78
N GLU A 161 -11.79 16.87 -9.46
CA GLU A 161 -11.32 17.90 -8.50
C GLU A 161 -9.78 17.98 -8.46
N ALA A 162 -9.09 16.89 -8.79
CA ALA A 162 -7.64 16.86 -8.97
C ALA A 162 -7.18 17.70 -10.18
N GLU A 163 -7.96 17.74 -11.28
CA GLU A 163 -7.68 18.60 -12.44
C GLU A 163 -7.73 20.09 -12.08
N GLN A 164 -8.70 20.49 -11.26
CA GLN A 164 -8.87 21.88 -10.87
C GLN A 164 -7.75 22.39 -9.93
N LEU A 165 -7.08 21.47 -9.25
CA LEU A 165 -5.95 21.72 -8.35
C LEU A 165 -4.59 21.83 -9.09
N LEU A 166 -4.48 21.30 -10.31
CA LEU A 166 -3.25 21.26 -11.12
C LEU A 166 -3.26 22.23 -12.32
N LYS A 167 -3.95 23.37 -12.18
CA LYS A 167 -4.18 24.41 -13.22
C LYS A 167 -2.97 24.94 -14.03
N ASN A 168 -1.73 24.51 -13.75
CA ASN A 168 -0.55 24.87 -14.54
C ASN A 168 -0.15 23.82 -15.59
N TYR A 169 -0.81 22.66 -15.63
CA TYR A 169 -0.68 21.71 -16.72
C TYR A 169 -2.08 21.42 -17.27
N SER A 170 -2.24 21.49 -18.59
CA SER A 170 -3.44 21.05 -19.29
C SER A 170 -3.61 19.54 -19.11
N LEU A 171 -4.13 19.13 -17.95
CA LEU A 171 -4.41 17.75 -17.60
C LEU A 171 -5.86 17.48 -17.94
N THR A 172 -6.06 16.67 -18.96
CA THR A 172 -7.33 15.96 -19.19
C THR A 172 -7.26 14.63 -18.45
N VAL A 173 -8.39 14.10 -17.97
CA VAL A 173 -8.55 12.83 -17.22
C VAL A 173 -7.74 11.65 -17.80
N ALA A 174 -7.49 11.65 -19.11
CA ALA A 174 -6.70 10.65 -19.84
C ALA A 174 -5.17 10.74 -19.61
N ASN A 175 -4.66 11.89 -19.18
CA ASN A 175 -3.22 12.20 -19.09
C ASN A 175 -2.72 12.35 -17.65
N TYR A 176 -3.59 12.17 -16.65
CA TYR A 176 -3.23 12.27 -15.22
C TYR A 176 -2.17 11.23 -14.83
N ASP A 177 -2.39 9.98 -15.24
CA ASP A 177 -1.51 8.87 -14.89
C ASP A 177 -0.11 9.05 -15.54
N ASP A 178 -0.07 9.46 -16.80
CA ASP A 178 1.18 9.82 -17.51
C ASP A 178 1.90 11.03 -16.91
N ALA A 179 1.16 12.06 -16.50
CA ALA A 179 1.74 13.23 -15.85
C ALA A 179 2.31 12.90 -14.47
N TRP A 180 1.64 12.02 -13.72
CA TRP A 180 2.10 11.53 -12.44
C TRP A 180 3.37 10.67 -12.58
N ILE A 181 3.42 9.80 -13.59
CA ILE A 181 4.62 9.02 -13.92
C ILE A 181 5.78 9.95 -14.26
N LYS A 182 5.59 10.94 -15.13
CA LYS A 182 6.64 11.92 -15.48
C LYS A 182 7.09 12.78 -14.30
N LEU A 183 6.19 13.12 -13.39
CA LEU A 183 6.51 13.83 -12.14
C LEU A 183 7.36 12.96 -11.22
N ASN A 184 7.00 11.68 -11.07
CA ASN A 184 7.81 10.70 -10.34
C ASN A 184 9.17 10.51 -11.02
N GLU A 185 9.25 10.25 -12.31
CA GLU A 185 10.53 10.10 -13.02
C GLU A 185 11.45 11.32 -12.88
N ARG A 186 10.89 12.53 -12.90
CA ARG A 186 11.66 13.77 -12.81
C ARG A 186 12.11 14.12 -11.38
N TYR A 187 11.30 13.81 -10.37
CA TYR A 187 11.55 14.23 -8.98
C TYR A 187 11.88 13.08 -8.01
N GLU A 188 11.67 11.82 -8.39
CA GLU A 188 12.09 10.59 -7.71
C GLU A 188 13.55 10.22 -8.05
N ASN A 189 14.40 11.22 -8.27
CA ASN A 189 15.83 10.99 -8.38
C ASN A 189 16.42 10.79 -6.98
N LYS A 190 16.38 9.55 -6.50
CA LYS A 190 16.88 9.12 -5.18
C LYS A 190 18.31 9.61 -4.93
N LEU A 191 19.17 9.68 -5.96
CA LEU A 191 20.54 10.17 -5.84
C LEU A 191 20.61 11.67 -5.54
N VAL A 192 19.77 12.49 -6.16
CA VAL A 192 19.72 13.93 -5.90
C VAL A 192 19.20 14.21 -4.49
N ILE A 193 18.20 13.45 -4.04
CA ILE A 193 17.65 13.59 -2.69
C ILE A 193 18.69 13.15 -1.64
N LEU A 194 19.35 12.00 -1.85
CA LEU A 194 20.46 11.56 -1.01
C LEU A 194 21.61 12.57 -0.98
N ASN A 195 22.01 13.09 -2.14
CA ASN A 195 23.08 14.09 -2.22
C ASN A 195 22.72 15.38 -1.47
N ASN A 196 21.44 15.79 -1.46
CA ASN A 196 20.99 16.94 -0.68
C ASN A 196 21.04 16.66 0.83
N ILE A 197 20.57 15.48 1.26
CA ILE A 197 20.62 15.06 2.67
C ILE A 197 22.07 14.95 3.14
N LEU A 198 22.95 14.36 2.34
CA LEU A 198 24.38 14.27 2.62
C LEU A 198 25.03 15.64 2.64
N SER A 199 24.71 16.54 1.71
CA SER A 199 25.23 17.92 1.72
C SER A 199 24.80 18.68 2.98
N ARG A 200 23.56 18.49 3.45
CA ARG A 200 23.04 19.08 4.70
C ARG A 200 23.71 18.48 5.94
N PHE A 201 24.00 17.18 5.93
CA PHE A 201 24.71 16.50 7.02
C PHE A 201 26.20 16.90 7.08
N LEU A 202 26.87 16.95 5.92
CA LEU A 202 28.29 17.24 5.79
C LEU A 202 28.62 18.74 5.87
N THR A 203 27.61 19.61 5.77
CA THR A 203 27.77 21.07 5.90
C THR A 203 26.98 21.60 7.11
N PRO A 204 27.36 21.25 8.36
CA PRO A 204 26.73 21.84 9.53
C PRO A 204 27.00 23.35 9.56
N LYS A 205 25.98 24.14 9.95
CA LYS A 205 26.14 25.58 10.17
C LYS A 205 27.23 25.79 11.25
N LYS A 206 28.26 26.56 10.91
CA LYS A 206 29.29 26.98 11.87
C LYS A 206 28.62 27.81 12.95
N LEU A 207 28.65 27.33 14.19
CA LEU A 207 28.16 28.08 15.35
C LEU A 207 29.18 29.18 15.65
N THR A 208 28.82 30.43 15.39
CA THR A 208 29.67 31.61 15.64
C THR A 208 29.54 32.15 17.06
N THR A 209 28.56 31.66 17.82
CA THR A 209 28.29 32.04 19.21
C THR A 209 27.91 30.81 20.03
N GLU A 210 28.39 30.71 21.27
CA GLU A 210 28.03 29.63 22.19
C GLU A 210 26.57 29.81 22.63
N SER A 211 25.68 29.06 21.99
CA SER A 211 24.25 29.07 22.30
C SER A 211 23.74 27.65 22.41
N ALA A 212 23.14 27.31 23.54
CA ALA A 212 22.46 26.02 23.76
C ALA A 212 21.41 25.75 22.67
N LYS A 213 20.79 26.79 22.14
CA LYS A 213 19.85 26.70 21.01
C LYS A 213 20.55 26.30 19.72
N GLY A 214 21.72 26.84 19.43
CA GLY A 214 22.51 26.48 18.24
C GLY A 214 23.00 25.03 18.27
N VAL A 215 23.39 24.53 19.44
CA VAL A 215 23.76 23.12 19.63
C VAL A 215 22.56 22.21 19.44
N LYS A 216 21.39 22.58 20.01
CA LYS A 216 20.14 21.83 19.84
C LYS A 216 19.68 21.80 18.38
N ASP A 217 19.70 22.94 17.68
CA ASP A 217 19.31 23.02 16.28
C ASP A 217 20.24 22.20 15.36
N SER A 218 21.53 22.12 15.70
CA SER A 218 22.50 21.27 15.00
C SER A 218 22.24 19.78 15.25
N LEU A 219 21.94 19.40 16.50
CA LEU A 219 21.56 18.04 16.86
C LEU A 219 20.27 17.64 16.14
N ASP A 220 19.23 18.47 16.20
CA ASP A 220 17.94 18.24 15.55
C ASP A 220 18.11 18.09 14.03
N THR A 221 18.96 18.92 13.42
CA THR A 221 19.29 18.84 11.99
C THR A 221 19.99 17.51 11.66
N THR A 222 20.93 17.08 12.48
CA THR A 222 21.67 15.82 12.30
C THR A 222 20.74 14.61 12.47
N SER A 223 19.89 14.61 13.50
CA SER A 223 18.90 13.57 13.76
C SER A 223 17.85 13.48 12.64
N GLN A 224 17.40 14.61 12.09
CA GLN A 224 16.50 14.63 10.93
C GLN A 224 17.17 14.05 9.68
N CYS A 225 18.44 14.38 9.42
CA CYS A 225 19.18 13.83 8.29
C CYS A 225 19.37 12.31 8.43
N LEU A 226 19.76 11.82 9.62
CA LEU A 226 19.90 10.38 9.89
C LEU A 226 18.57 9.62 9.75
N THR A 227 17.48 10.17 10.29
CA THR A 227 16.15 9.58 10.14
C THR A 227 15.72 9.53 8.68
N SER A 228 16.06 10.55 7.89
CA SER A 228 15.76 10.60 6.46
C SER A 228 16.60 9.59 5.67
N LEU A 229 17.89 9.44 5.99
CA LEU A 229 18.76 8.42 5.38
C LEU A 229 18.28 7.00 5.68
N LYS A 230 17.86 6.72 6.91
CA LYS A 230 17.31 5.41 7.29
C LYS A 230 16.08 5.03 6.46
N LYS A 231 15.23 6.01 6.14
CA LYS A 231 14.04 5.80 5.28
C LYS A 231 14.38 5.52 3.81
N PHE A 232 15.64 5.70 3.38
CA PHE A 232 16.11 5.35 2.03
C PHE A 232 16.75 3.95 1.96
N GLU A 233 16.96 3.29 3.10
CA GLU A 233 17.58 1.96 3.20
C GLU A 233 16.57 0.80 3.08
N ASP A 234 15.29 1.06 3.42
CA ASP A 234 14.14 0.14 3.25
C ASP A 234 13.51 0.26 1.85
#